data_AF-V6LLE2-F1
#
_entry.id   AF-V6LLE2-F1
#
_cell.length_a   1.000
_cell.length_b   1.000
_cell.length_c   1.000
_cell.angle_alpha   90.00
_cell.angle_beta   90.00
_cell.angle_gamma   90.00
#
_symmetry.space_group_name_H-M   'P 1'
#
loop_
_entity.id
_entity.type
_entity.pdbx_description
1 polymer ?
#
loop_
_entity_poly.entity_id
_entity_poly.type
_entity_poly.pdbx_seq_one_letter_code
_entity_poly.pdbx_strand_id
1 'polypeptide(L)'
;MSKVQLPPAAAELREQMKKRSLVYEQQAEKTIYVDMPSKAMEFDQLLKTHPFLQSSFAEEIQNKYKILLKFDSSNLPNIDLITATLSLPPTQFVEVEDFLRDRISSVLELVSKIMLWVYSLQTINNENEDSSDKIQEALVQVEDNCNSVVDSLLQYHQTRGKLLAKLQKRRLFDVAKTLAQFDIAHAQDVKNGFIDLYNTVIGAYDSCIQSFEGIRGGRQRGTAGFQGMF
;
A
#
# COMPACT_ATOMS: atom_id res chain seq x y z
N MET A 1 51.14 3.37 -9.22
CA MET A 1 49.83 3.08 -9.87
C MET A 1 49.45 4.29 -10.70
N SER A 2 49.34 4.12 -12.02
CA SER A 2 48.95 5.19 -12.95
C SER A 2 47.53 5.66 -12.62
N LYS A 3 47.33 6.96 -12.37
CA LYS A 3 45.99 7.55 -12.25
C LYS A 3 45.34 7.46 -13.63
N VAL A 4 44.45 6.49 -13.81
CA VAL A 4 43.61 6.40 -15.01
C VAL A 4 42.82 7.70 -15.12
N GLN A 5 43.18 8.55 -16.07
CA GLN A 5 42.40 9.74 -16.39
C GLN A 5 41.12 9.31 -17.10
N LEU A 6 39.99 9.61 -16.47
CA LEU A 6 38.68 9.38 -17.07
C LEU A 6 38.56 10.21 -18.36
N PRO A 7 38.01 9.65 -19.45
CA PRO A 7 37.67 10.42 -20.64
C PRO A 7 36.81 11.64 -20.28
N PRO A 8 36.96 12.79 -20.95
CA PRO A 8 36.19 14.02 -20.65
C PRO A 8 34.67 13.79 -20.57
N ALA A 9 34.12 12.97 -21.47
CA ALA A 9 32.70 12.60 -21.46
C ALA A 9 32.28 11.80 -20.21
N ALA A 10 33.16 10.94 -19.69
CA ALA A 10 32.90 10.18 -18.47
C ALA A 10 32.99 11.07 -17.21
N ALA A 11 33.86 12.09 -17.23
CA ALA A 11 33.93 13.08 -16.16
C ALA A 11 32.67 13.97 -16.10
N GLU A 12 32.15 14.39 -17.26
CA GLU A 12 30.91 15.15 -17.36
C GLU A 12 29.69 14.33 -16.88
N LEU A 13 29.59 13.07 -17.31
CA LEU A 13 28.53 12.17 -16.86
C LEU A 13 28.55 11.96 -15.35
N ARG A 14 29.74 11.80 -14.76
CA ARG A 14 29.90 11.66 -13.31
C ARG A 14 29.42 12.90 -12.55
N GLU A 15 29.70 14.07 -13.08
CA GLU A 15 29.25 15.33 -12.47
C GLU A 15 27.73 15.50 -12.57
N GLN A 16 27.13 15.13 -13.70
CA GLN A 16 25.68 15.10 -13.86
C GLN A 16 25.01 14.10 -12.90
N MET A 17 25.59 12.91 -12.71
CA MET A 17 25.10 11.91 -11.76
C MET A 17 25.14 12.40 -10.32
N LYS A 18 26.23 13.08 -9.91
CA LYS A 18 26.32 13.70 -8.57
C LYS A 18 25.24 14.75 -8.35
N LYS A 19 25.02 15.64 -9.32
CA LYS A 19 23.96 16.66 -9.22
C LYS A 19 22.58 16.03 -9.09
N ARG A 20 22.28 14.99 -9.88
CA ARG A 20 21.01 14.26 -9.78
C ARG A 20 20.85 13.54 -8.44
N SER A 21 21.90 12.90 -7.95
CA SER A 21 21.87 12.21 -6.64
C SER A 21 21.56 13.18 -5.50
N LEU A 22 22.11 14.41 -5.53
CA LEU A 22 21.77 15.43 -4.54
C LEU A 22 20.29 15.84 -4.60
N VAL A 23 19.72 15.97 -5.81
CA VAL A 23 18.28 16.26 -5.97
C VAL A 23 17.43 15.12 -5.41
N TYR A 24 17.80 13.87 -5.67
CA TYR A 24 17.10 12.71 -5.10
C TYR A 24 17.23 12.64 -3.58
N GLU A 25 18.40 12.99 -3.03
CA GLU A 25 18.60 13.05 -1.58
C GLU A 25 17.70 14.10 -0.92
N GLN A 26 17.63 15.31 -1.47
CA GLN A 26 16.73 16.35 -0.97
C GLN A 26 15.25 15.95 -1.07
N GLN A 27 14.88 15.30 -2.18
CA GLN A 27 13.52 14.80 -2.35
C GLN A 27 13.21 13.69 -1.36
N ALA A 28 14.12 12.74 -1.16
CA ALA A 28 13.95 11.66 -0.18
C ALA A 28 13.89 12.21 1.25
N GLU A 29 14.74 13.17 1.61
CA GLU A 29 14.72 13.83 2.92
C GLU A 29 13.35 14.45 3.18
N LYS A 30 12.82 15.23 2.22
CA LYS A 30 11.47 15.78 2.32
C LYS A 30 10.42 14.68 2.44
N THR A 31 10.48 13.65 1.61
CA THR A 31 9.51 12.56 1.62
C THR A 31 9.50 11.85 2.98
N ILE A 32 10.68 11.56 3.54
CA ILE A 32 10.86 10.86 4.81
C ILE A 32 10.39 11.73 5.98
N TYR A 33 10.87 12.98 6.10
CA TYR A 33 10.62 13.79 7.30
C TYR A 33 9.32 14.61 7.25
N VAL A 34 8.70 14.77 6.09
CA VAL A 34 7.49 15.58 5.92
C VAL A 34 6.34 14.76 5.37
N ASP A 35 6.53 14.17 4.19
CA ASP A 35 5.39 13.61 3.45
C ASP A 35 4.90 12.29 4.06
N MET A 36 5.79 11.38 4.50
CA MET A 36 5.44 10.12 5.15
C MET A 36 4.72 10.31 6.50
N PRO A 37 5.22 11.15 7.45
CA PRO A 37 4.50 11.48 8.68
C PRO A 37 3.12 12.06 8.40
N SER A 38 3.02 13.00 7.46
CA SER A 38 1.75 13.59 7.07
C SER A 38 0.79 12.53 6.54
N LYS A 39 1.28 11.57 5.76
CA LYS A 39 0.49 10.45 5.24
C LYS A 39 0.04 9.50 6.35
N ALA A 40 0.91 9.20 7.31
CA ALA A 40 0.56 8.38 8.47
C ALA A 40 -0.53 9.05 9.32
N MET A 41 -0.43 10.36 9.57
CA MET A 41 -1.46 11.12 10.28
C MET A 41 -2.79 11.14 9.52
N GLU A 42 -2.76 11.32 8.19
CA GLU A 42 -3.94 11.22 7.34
C GLU A 42 -4.61 9.84 7.49
N PHE A 43 -3.83 8.77 7.45
CA PHE A 43 -4.35 7.40 7.53
C PHE A 43 -4.93 7.08 8.91
N ASP A 44 -4.28 7.52 9.99
CA ASP A 44 -4.80 7.41 11.36
C ASP A 44 -6.15 8.15 11.49
N GLN A 45 -6.27 9.35 10.91
CA GLN A 45 -7.53 10.08 10.88
C GLN A 45 -8.60 9.32 10.09
N LEU A 46 -8.27 8.82 8.88
CA LEU A 46 -9.20 8.06 8.05
C LEU A 46 -9.70 6.80 8.77
N LEU A 47 -8.84 6.07 9.47
CA LEU A 47 -9.24 4.90 10.27
C LEU A 47 -10.28 5.25 11.34
N LYS A 48 -10.27 6.49 11.85
CA LYS A 48 -11.20 6.96 12.89
C LYS A 48 -12.48 7.55 12.33
N THR A 49 -12.43 8.15 11.14
CA THR A 49 -13.54 8.97 10.62
C THR A 49 -14.16 8.47 9.33
N HIS A 50 -13.42 7.70 8.51
CA HIS A 50 -13.90 7.33 7.19
C HIS A 50 -14.97 6.23 7.29
N PRO A 51 -16.17 6.42 6.70
CA PRO A 51 -17.31 5.49 6.89
C PRO A 51 -16.97 4.05 6.53
N PHE A 52 -16.26 3.84 5.42
CA PHE A 52 -15.88 2.51 4.94
C PHE A 52 -14.90 1.76 5.84
N LEU A 53 -14.17 2.48 6.69
CA LEU A 53 -13.20 1.90 7.63
C LEU A 53 -13.81 1.69 9.02
N GLN A 54 -15.07 2.09 9.22
CA GLN A 54 -15.80 1.89 10.47
C GLN A 54 -16.46 0.50 10.50
N SER A 55 -16.62 -0.05 11.70
CA SER A 55 -17.34 -1.32 11.90
C SER A 55 -18.79 -1.26 11.41
N SER A 56 -19.40 -0.07 11.44
CA SER A 56 -20.76 0.16 10.95
C SER A 56 -20.92 -0.20 9.47
N PHE A 57 -19.89 -0.05 8.64
CA PHE A 57 -19.98 -0.40 7.22
C PHE A 57 -20.27 -1.90 7.03
N ALA A 58 -19.51 -2.77 7.69
CA ALA A 58 -19.74 -4.21 7.63
C ALA A 58 -21.09 -4.60 8.26
N GLU A 59 -21.49 -3.94 9.35
CA GLU A 59 -22.78 -4.15 10.01
C GLU A 59 -23.97 -3.76 9.12
N GLU A 60 -23.86 -2.66 8.36
CA GLU A 60 -24.88 -2.24 7.39
C GLU A 60 -25.07 -3.28 6.29
N ILE A 61 -23.97 -3.78 5.72
CA ILE A 61 -23.99 -4.85 4.72
C ILE A 61 -24.59 -6.13 5.30
N GLN A 62 -24.19 -6.51 6.52
CA GLN A 62 -24.72 -7.67 7.22
C GLN A 62 -26.23 -7.55 7.48
N ASN A 63 -26.69 -6.39 7.95
CA ASN A 63 -28.11 -6.14 8.23
C ASN A 63 -28.94 -6.19 6.96
N LYS A 64 -28.45 -5.61 5.86
CA LYS A 64 -29.09 -5.71 4.54
C LYS A 64 -29.29 -7.17 4.13
N TYR A 65 -28.27 -8.00 4.25
CA TYR A 65 -28.38 -9.42 3.89
C TYR A 65 -29.18 -10.25 4.89
N LYS A 66 -29.14 -9.92 6.19
CA LYS A 66 -29.98 -10.56 7.21
C LYS A 66 -31.46 -10.36 6.90
N ILE A 67 -31.85 -9.18 6.43
CA ILE A 67 -33.22 -8.89 5.99
C ILE A 67 -33.56 -9.69 4.73
N LEU A 68 -32.68 -9.65 3.72
CA LEU A 68 -32.89 -10.35 2.44
C LEU A 68 -33.02 -11.88 2.61
N LEU A 69 -32.21 -12.45 3.50
CA LEU A 69 -32.12 -13.89 3.73
C LEU A 69 -32.96 -14.35 4.93
N LYS A 70 -33.84 -13.49 5.46
CA LYS A 70 -34.71 -13.86 6.58
C LYS A 70 -35.63 -15.00 6.15
N PHE A 71 -35.47 -16.13 6.84
CA PHE A 71 -36.37 -17.28 6.70
C PHE A 71 -37.42 -17.18 7.81
N ASP A 72 -38.68 -17.01 7.45
CA ASP A 72 -39.78 -17.21 8.37
C ASP A 72 -40.40 -18.57 8.06
N SER A 73 -40.68 -19.39 9.08
CA SER A 73 -41.19 -20.75 8.89
C SER A 73 -42.52 -20.81 8.14
N SER A 74 -43.21 -19.67 8.03
CA SER A 74 -44.46 -19.48 7.30
C SER A 74 -44.28 -19.10 5.82
N ASN A 75 -43.08 -18.73 5.35
CA ASN A 75 -42.85 -18.28 3.97
C ASN A 75 -41.59 -18.91 3.36
N LEU A 76 -41.76 -19.63 2.25
CA LEU A 76 -40.64 -20.13 1.44
C LEU A 76 -39.81 -18.95 0.88
N PRO A 77 -38.47 -19.05 0.86
CA PRO A 77 -37.62 -18.00 0.33
C PRO A 77 -37.87 -17.83 -1.17
N ASN A 78 -38.17 -16.59 -1.58
CA ASN A 78 -38.30 -16.24 -2.98
C ASN A 78 -36.90 -16.14 -3.63
N ILE A 79 -36.41 -17.26 -4.14
CA ILE A 79 -35.07 -17.37 -4.73
C ILE A 79 -34.88 -16.47 -5.93
N ASP A 80 -35.93 -16.20 -6.71
CA ASP A 80 -35.84 -15.34 -7.89
C ASP A 80 -35.60 -13.88 -7.46
N LEU A 81 -36.32 -13.40 -6.44
CA LEU A 81 -36.08 -12.08 -5.85
C LEU A 81 -34.69 -11.97 -5.22
N ILE A 82 -34.26 -13.00 -4.47
CA ILE A 82 -32.92 -13.04 -3.87
C ILE A 82 -31.84 -12.98 -4.95
N THR A 83 -31.99 -13.78 -6.00
CA THR A 83 -31.04 -13.84 -7.12
C THR A 83 -30.98 -12.49 -7.84
N ALA A 84 -32.12 -11.86 -8.11
CA ALA A 84 -32.17 -10.52 -8.70
C ALA A 84 -31.45 -9.49 -7.83
N THR A 85 -31.67 -9.53 -6.51
CA THR A 85 -31.06 -8.60 -5.55
C THR A 85 -29.54 -8.78 -5.44
N LEU A 86 -29.06 -10.04 -5.46
CA LEU A 86 -27.63 -10.36 -5.36
C LEU A 86 -26.88 -10.27 -6.70
N SER A 87 -27.59 -10.07 -7.81
CA SER A 87 -26.98 -10.04 -9.15
C SER A 87 -25.97 -8.91 -9.33
N LEU A 88 -26.13 -7.80 -8.60
CA LEU A 88 -25.16 -6.71 -8.59
C LEU A 88 -24.47 -6.65 -7.22
N PRO A 89 -23.17 -6.30 -7.18
CA PRO A 89 -22.51 -5.98 -5.92
C PRO A 89 -23.14 -4.73 -5.29
N PRO A 90 -23.11 -4.59 -3.96
CA PRO A 90 -23.37 -3.31 -3.31
C PRO A 90 -22.53 -2.19 -3.96
N THR A 91 -23.16 -1.08 -4.33
CA THR A 91 -22.49 0.05 -4.98
C THR A 91 -21.38 0.64 -4.11
N GLN A 92 -21.52 0.53 -2.79
CA GLN A 92 -20.53 0.96 -1.82
C GLN A 92 -19.17 0.27 -2.02
N PHE A 93 -19.12 -0.97 -2.55
CA PHE A 93 -17.83 -1.62 -2.81
C PHE A 93 -17.05 -0.97 -3.94
N VAL A 94 -17.73 -0.45 -4.96
CA VAL A 94 -17.06 0.29 -6.04
C VAL A 94 -16.46 1.59 -5.48
N GLU A 95 -17.20 2.30 -4.64
CA GLU A 95 -16.73 3.53 -3.99
C GLU A 95 -15.53 3.28 -3.05
N VAL A 96 -15.57 2.16 -2.31
CA VAL A 96 -14.46 1.70 -1.46
C VAL A 96 -13.23 1.38 -2.28
N GLU A 97 -13.40 0.69 -3.41
CA GLU A 97 -12.29 0.31 -4.29
C GLU A 97 -11.59 1.55 -4.86
N ASP A 98 -12.34 2.53 -5.35
CA ASP A 98 -11.80 3.78 -5.85
C ASP A 98 -11.05 4.54 -4.74
N PHE A 99 -11.66 4.63 -3.55
CA PHE A 99 -11.02 5.21 -2.38
C PHE A 99 -9.69 4.52 -2.03
N LEU A 100 -9.65 3.19 -2.00
CA LEU A 100 -8.43 2.44 -1.71
C LEU A 100 -7.36 2.62 -2.79
N ARG A 101 -7.75 2.59 -4.08
CA ARG A 101 -6.82 2.78 -5.21
C ARG A 101 -6.14 4.15 -5.15
N ASP A 102 -6.89 5.20 -4.84
CA ASP A 102 -6.33 6.55 -4.69
C ASP A 102 -5.31 6.61 -3.55
N ARG A 103 -5.61 5.98 -2.41
CA ARG A 103 -4.71 5.97 -1.25
C ARG A 103 -3.45 5.15 -1.51
N ILE A 104 -3.59 3.97 -2.11
CA ILE A 104 -2.47 3.11 -2.53
C ILE A 104 -1.57 3.85 -3.52
N SER A 105 -2.14 4.48 -4.54
CA SER A 105 -1.37 5.26 -5.52
C SER A 105 -0.55 6.36 -4.86
N SER A 106 -1.13 7.06 -3.87
CA SER A 106 -0.42 8.10 -3.14
C SER A 106 0.74 7.55 -2.29
N VAL A 107 0.63 6.34 -1.75
CA VAL A 107 1.71 5.69 -0.99
C VAL A 107 2.84 5.24 -1.91
N LEU A 108 2.50 4.60 -3.03
CA LEU A 108 3.49 4.17 -4.03
C LEU A 108 4.29 5.34 -4.60
N GLU A 109 3.70 6.53 -4.72
CA GLU A 109 4.42 7.74 -5.11
C GLU A 109 5.50 8.13 -4.07
N LEU A 110 5.20 8.02 -2.77
CA LEU A 110 6.18 8.28 -1.70
C LEU A 110 7.31 7.24 -1.76
N VAL A 111 6.95 5.97 -1.89
CA VAL A 111 7.91 4.86 -2.00
C VAL A 111 8.86 5.08 -3.18
N SER A 112 8.31 5.39 -4.36
CA SER A 112 9.10 5.63 -5.58
C SER A 112 10.13 6.75 -5.41
N LYS A 113 9.77 7.85 -4.75
CA LYS A 113 10.68 8.98 -4.51
C LYS A 113 11.90 8.56 -3.66
N ILE A 114 11.69 7.73 -2.63
CA ILE A 114 12.78 7.28 -1.75
C ILE A 114 13.59 6.17 -2.45
N MET A 115 12.94 5.25 -3.16
CA MET A 115 13.61 4.18 -3.91
C MET A 115 14.58 4.72 -4.98
N LEU A 116 14.20 5.79 -5.69
CA LEU A 116 15.09 6.45 -6.64
C LEU A 116 16.37 6.98 -5.99
N TRP A 117 16.28 7.51 -4.77
CA TRP A 117 17.44 7.95 -4.01
C TRP A 117 18.29 6.76 -3.56
N VAL A 118 17.67 5.69 -3.04
CA VAL A 118 18.36 4.45 -2.64
C VAL A 118 19.18 3.87 -3.80
N TYR A 119 18.58 3.72 -4.98
CA TYR A 119 19.30 3.25 -6.17
C TYR A 119 20.45 4.17 -6.57
N SER A 120 20.28 5.49 -6.41
CA SER A 120 21.35 6.45 -6.66
C SER A 120 22.53 6.31 -5.68
N LEU A 121 22.24 5.98 -4.41
CA LEU A 121 23.26 5.75 -3.40
C LEU A 121 24.07 4.49 -3.71
N GLN A 122 23.39 3.37 -3.97
CA GLN A 122 24.03 2.09 -4.29
C GLN A 122 24.92 2.19 -5.55
N THR A 123 24.57 3.06 -6.50
CA THR A 123 25.37 3.28 -7.72
C THR A 123 26.65 4.10 -7.46
N ILE A 124 26.66 4.96 -6.42
CA ILE A 124 27.73 5.94 -6.18
C ILE A 124 28.67 5.53 -5.04
N ASN A 125 28.15 4.87 -3.99
CA ASN A 125 28.92 4.54 -2.80
C ASN A 125 28.44 3.25 -2.11
N ASN A 126 29.28 2.21 -2.10
CA ASN A 126 29.01 0.94 -1.42
C ASN A 126 29.16 1.01 0.10
N GLU A 127 29.72 2.08 0.68
CA GLU A 127 29.91 2.19 2.14
C GLU A 127 28.59 2.27 2.92
N ASN A 128 27.46 2.52 2.25
CA ASN A 128 26.15 2.65 2.87
C ASN A 128 25.21 1.46 2.56
N GLU A 129 25.74 0.39 1.96
CA GLU A 129 24.96 -0.75 1.44
C GLU A 129 23.96 -1.30 2.47
N ASP A 130 24.42 -1.62 3.69
CA ASP A 130 23.54 -2.11 4.77
C ASP A 130 22.40 -1.16 5.15
N SER A 131 22.63 0.16 5.10
CA SER A 131 21.60 1.15 5.45
C SER A 131 20.63 1.37 4.29
N SER A 132 21.13 1.40 3.05
CA SER A 132 20.28 1.48 1.86
C SER A 132 19.41 0.24 1.70
N ASP A 133 19.93 -0.94 2.00
CA ASP A 133 19.22 -2.20 1.87
C ASP A 133 18.07 -2.31 2.87
N LYS A 134 18.27 -1.85 4.11
CA LYS A 134 17.18 -1.75 5.11
C LYS A 134 16.04 -0.84 4.66
N ILE A 135 16.38 0.30 4.05
CA ILE A 135 15.37 1.22 3.51
C ILE A 135 14.63 0.51 2.37
N GLN A 136 15.37 -0.12 1.47
CA GLN A 136 14.81 -0.86 0.34
C GLN A 136 13.86 -1.97 0.78
N GLU A 137 14.28 -2.83 1.71
CA GLU A 137 13.45 -3.93 2.25
C GLU A 137 12.15 -3.39 2.85
N ALA A 138 12.23 -2.33 3.65
CA ALA A 138 11.07 -1.72 4.27
C ALA A 138 10.10 -1.13 3.24
N LEU A 139 10.62 -0.50 2.18
CA LEU A 139 9.81 0.07 1.10
C LEU A 139 9.20 -1.00 0.19
N VAL A 140 9.94 -2.07 -0.14
CA VAL A 140 9.41 -3.22 -0.88
C VAL A 140 8.26 -3.88 -0.12
N GLN A 141 8.36 -3.99 1.21
CA GLN A 141 7.26 -4.51 2.03
C GLN A 141 5.99 -3.65 1.91
N VAL A 142 6.13 -2.32 1.80
CA VAL A 142 4.99 -1.42 1.56
C VAL A 142 4.40 -1.65 0.17
N GLU A 143 5.24 -1.80 -0.87
CA GLU A 143 4.79 -2.10 -2.24
C GLU A 143 4.05 -3.44 -2.32
N ASP A 144 4.61 -4.48 -1.69
CA ASP A 144 4.01 -5.81 -1.64
C ASP A 144 2.63 -5.78 -0.94
N ASN A 145 2.51 -5.02 0.15
CA ASN A 145 1.23 -4.85 0.83
C ASN A 145 0.22 -4.08 -0.05
N CYS A 146 0.66 -2.99 -0.70
CA CYS A 146 -0.17 -2.26 -1.66
C CYS A 146 -0.70 -3.18 -2.77
N ASN A 147 0.17 -4.01 -3.35
CA ASN A 147 -0.20 -4.96 -4.39
C ASN A 147 -1.15 -6.03 -3.86
N SER A 148 -0.91 -6.55 -2.64
CA SER A 148 -1.80 -7.52 -1.99
C SER A 148 -3.21 -6.99 -1.80
N VAL A 149 -3.36 -5.73 -1.38
CA VAL A 149 -4.67 -5.08 -1.26
C VAL A 149 -5.34 -4.97 -2.64
N VAL A 150 -4.63 -4.51 -3.67
CA VAL A 150 -5.18 -4.43 -5.04
C VAL A 150 -5.62 -5.80 -5.57
N ASP A 151 -4.81 -6.84 -5.35
CA ASP A 151 -5.11 -8.20 -5.77
C ASP A 151 -6.35 -8.74 -5.05
N SER A 152 -6.51 -8.45 -3.76
CA SER A 152 -7.71 -8.80 -2.99
C SER A 152 -8.98 -8.16 -3.58
N LEU A 153 -8.92 -6.88 -3.96
CA LEU A 153 -10.04 -6.19 -4.63
C LEU A 153 -10.39 -6.84 -5.98
N LEU A 154 -9.39 -7.26 -6.76
CA LEU A 154 -9.64 -7.98 -8.02
C LEU A 154 -10.21 -9.37 -7.79
N GLN A 155 -9.70 -10.08 -6.79
CA GLN A 155 -10.13 -11.43 -6.44
C GLN A 155 -11.58 -11.47 -5.94
N TYR A 156 -12.04 -10.39 -5.28
CA TYR A 156 -13.43 -10.21 -4.88
C TYR A 156 -14.38 -10.35 -6.07
N HIS A 157 -14.19 -9.56 -7.13
CA HIS A 157 -15.05 -9.59 -8.32
C HIS A 157 -15.07 -10.95 -9.00
N GLN A 158 -13.90 -11.59 -9.14
CA GLN A 158 -13.79 -12.91 -9.76
C GLN A 158 -14.53 -13.98 -8.94
N THR A 159 -14.35 -13.99 -7.63
CA THR A 159 -14.92 -15.00 -6.74
C THR A 159 -16.43 -14.80 -6.60
N ARG A 160 -16.87 -13.56 -6.40
CA ARG A 160 -18.28 -13.20 -6.37
C ARG A 160 -18.99 -13.56 -7.67
N GLY A 161 -18.38 -13.26 -8.83
CA GLY A 161 -18.93 -13.63 -10.14
C GLY A 161 -19.14 -15.15 -10.28
N LYS A 162 -18.18 -15.96 -9.80
CA LYS A 162 -18.32 -17.43 -9.77
C LYS A 162 -19.46 -17.88 -8.85
N LEU A 163 -19.62 -17.25 -7.68
CA LEU A 163 -20.72 -17.55 -6.75
C LEU A 163 -22.08 -17.15 -7.34
N LEU A 164 -22.18 -15.99 -7.97
CA LEU A 164 -23.40 -15.53 -8.65
C LEU A 164 -23.81 -16.47 -9.78
N ALA A 165 -22.86 -16.87 -10.63
CA ALA A 165 -23.13 -17.82 -11.70
C ALA A 165 -23.63 -19.18 -11.16
N LYS A 166 -23.08 -19.64 -10.03
CA LYS A 166 -23.59 -20.84 -9.33
C LYS A 166 -25.00 -20.63 -8.79
N LEU A 167 -25.29 -19.47 -8.21
CA LEU A 167 -26.62 -19.12 -7.69
C LEU A 167 -27.66 -19.12 -8.83
N GLN A 168 -27.37 -18.44 -9.94
CA GLN A 168 -28.27 -18.36 -11.10
C GLN A 168 -28.55 -19.74 -11.72
N LYS A 169 -27.53 -20.61 -11.80
CA LYS A 169 -27.68 -21.96 -12.38
C LYS A 169 -28.42 -22.93 -11.47
N ARG A 170 -28.10 -22.93 -10.17
CA ARG A 170 -28.58 -23.97 -9.24
C ARG A 170 -29.78 -23.53 -8.41
N ARG A 171 -30.02 -22.22 -8.29
CA ARG A 171 -31.10 -21.63 -7.50
C ARG A 171 -31.17 -22.16 -6.06
N LEU A 172 -30.00 -22.41 -5.45
CA LEU A 172 -29.89 -22.93 -4.10
C LEU A 172 -29.74 -21.78 -3.09
N PHE A 173 -30.56 -21.80 -2.05
CA PHE A 173 -30.52 -20.81 -0.97
C PHE A 173 -29.16 -20.76 -0.25
N ASP A 174 -28.51 -21.91 -0.05
CA ASP A 174 -27.20 -21.95 0.59
C ASP A 174 -26.13 -21.23 -0.22
N VAL A 175 -26.22 -21.26 -1.56
CA VAL A 175 -25.31 -20.49 -2.42
C VAL A 175 -25.56 -18.98 -2.26
N ALA A 176 -26.82 -18.57 -2.10
CA ALA A 176 -27.14 -17.17 -1.80
C ALA A 176 -26.58 -16.72 -0.44
N LYS A 177 -26.68 -17.58 0.58
CA LYS A 177 -26.05 -17.35 1.89
C LYS A 177 -24.54 -17.21 1.78
N THR A 178 -23.88 -18.12 1.06
CA THR A 178 -22.42 -18.06 0.84
C THR A 178 -22.02 -16.77 0.13
N LEU A 179 -22.77 -16.34 -0.89
CA LEU A 179 -22.51 -15.08 -1.59
C LEU A 179 -22.64 -13.88 -0.64
N ALA A 180 -23.71 -13.82 0.15
CA ALA A 180 -23.88 -12.75 1.14
C ALA A 180 -22.80 -12.74 2.23
N GLN A 181 -22.40 -13.91 2.73
CA GLN A 181 -21.31 -14.05 3.69
C GLN A 181 -19.97 -13.60 3.08
N PHE A 182 -19.74 -13.90 1.81
CA PHE A 182 -18.54 -13.45 1.10
C PHE A 182 -18.50 -11.92 0.98
N ASP A 183 -19.61 -11.28 0.64
CA ASP A 183 -19.71 -9.82 0.61
C ASP A 183 -19.48 -9.20 2.02
N ILE A 184 -20.02 -9.80 3.09
CA ILE A 184 -19.80 -9.33 4.47
C ILE A 184 -18.32 -9.45 4.86
N ALA A 185 -17.69 -10.59 4.56
CA ALA A 185 -16.26 -10.79 4.82
C ALA A 185 -15.42 -9.75 4.08
N HIS A 186 -15.74 -9.49 2.80
CA HIS A 186 -15.05 -8.48 2.01
C HIS A 186 -15.12 -7.08 2.64
N ALA A 187 -16.28 -6.69 3.19
CA ALA A 187 -16.41 -5.42 3.89
C ALA A 187 -15.48 -5.30 5.12
N GLN A 188 -15.19 -6.42 5.80
CA GLN A 188 -14.24 -6.46 6.91
C GLN A 188 -12.79 -6.44 6.41
N ASP A 189 -12.51 -7.19 5.35
CA ASP A 189 -11.17 -7.31 4.75
C ASP A 189 -10.67 -5.95 4.22
N VAL A 190 -11.55 -5.11 3.67
CA VAL A 190 -11.24 -3.72 3.29
C VAL A 190 -10.62 -2.94 4.45
N LYS A 191 -11.24 -2.99 5.62
CA LYS A 191 -10.77 -2.29 6.82
C LYS A 191 -9.42 -2.86 7.27
N ASN A 192 -9.30 -4.18 7.32
CA ASN A 192 -8.08 -4.86 7.74
C ASN A 192 -6.92 -4.52 6.80
N GLY A 193 -7.14 -4.57 5.48
CA GLY A 193 -6.14 -4.19 4.48
C GLY A 193 -5.68 -2.74 4.62
N PHE A 194 -6.57 -1.82 4.97
CA PHE A 194 -6.18 -0.43 5.25
C PHE A 194 -5.36 -0.29 6.54
N ILE A 195 -5.72 -1.02 7.60
CA ILE A 195 -4.95 -1.06 8.86
C ILE A 195 -3.54 -1.59 8.59
N ASP A 196 -3.42 -2.67 7.83
CA ASP A 196 -2.14 -3.26 7.47
C ASP A 196 -1.31 -2.27 6.64
N LEU A 197 -1.92 -1.61 5.66
CA LEU A 197 -1.26 -0.55 4.89
C LEU A 197 -0.71 0.56 5.79
N TYR A 198 -1.53 1.08 6.71
CA TYR A 198 -1.12 2.08 7.69
C TYR A 198 0.07 1.60 8.54
N ASN A 199 0.00 0.39 9.08
CA ASN A 199 1.08 -0.18 9.89
C ASN A 199 2.38 -0.34 9.10
N THR A 200 2.30 -0.81 7.85
CA THR A 200 3.49 -0.92 6.98
C THR A 200 4.10 0.43 6.64
N VAL A 201 3.30 1.48 6.42
CA VAL A 201 3.80 2.84 6.18
C VAL A 201 4.54 3.39 7.40
N ILE A 202 4.02 3.18 8.61
CA ILE A 202 4.71 3.59 9.85
C ILE A 202 6.02 2.81 10.03
N GLY A 203 5.98 1.49 9.86
CA GLY A 203 7.18 0.66 9.96
C GLY A 203 8.26 1.09 8.96
N ALA A 204 7.86 1.42 7.72
CA ALA A 204 8.78 1.94 6.72
C ALA A 204 9.33 3.32 7.07
N TYR A 205 8.51 4.21 7.64
CA TYR A 205 8.96 5.52 8.11
C TYR A 205 10.05 5.41 9.18
N ASP A 206 9.84 4.55 10.19
CA ASP A 206 10.82 4.33 11.27
C ASP A 206 12.15 3.80 10.72
N SER A 207 12.10 2.81 9.82
CA SER A 207 13.28 2.27 9.13
C SER A 207 13.99 3.32 8.27
N CYS A 208 13.21 4.15 7.56
CA CYS A 208 13.76 5.21 6.71
C CYS A 208 14.52 6.25 7.53
N ILE A 209 13.96 6.74 8.64
CA ILE A 209 14.64 7.73 9.49
C ILE A 209 15.95 7.16 10.04
N GLN A 210 15.90 6.00 10.68
CA GLN A 210 17.07 5.43 11.35
C GLN A 210 18.24 5.21 10.38
N SER A 211 17.94 4.66 9.19
CA SER A 211 18.95 4.44 8.17
C SER A 211 19.40 5.73 7.48
N PHE A 212 18.50 6.70 7.25
CA PHE A 212 18.84 7.99 6.65
C PHE A 212 19.82 8.79 7.54
N GLU A 213 19.57 8.81 8.85
CA GLU A 213 20.46 9.43 9.83
C GLU A 213 21.81 8.71 9.91
N GLY A 214 21.81 7.38 9.85
CA GLY A 214 23.04 6.58 9.76
C GLY A 214 23.91 6.98 8.56
N ILE A 215 23.30 7.12 7.39
CA ILE A 215 23.98 7.53 6.14
C ILE A 215 24.56 8.94 6.26
N ARG A 216 23.82 9.91 6.83
CA ARG A 216 24.32 11.29 7.03
C ARG A 216 25.41 11.36 8.11
N GLY A 217 25.23 10.64 9.21
CA GLY A 217 26.20 10.57 10.31
C GLY A 217 27.53 9.93 9.89
N GLY A 218 27.49 8.92 9.02
CA GLY A 218 28.68 8.31 8.41
C GLY A 218 29.48 9.30 7.56
N ARG A 219 28.80 10.12 6.75
CA ARG A 219 29.46 11.15 5.91
C ARG A 219 30.18 12.22 6.73
N GLN A 220 29.60 12.67 7.84
CA GLN A 220 30.24 13.68 8.71
C GLN A 220 31.50 13.15 9.41
N ARG A 221 31.52 11.86 9.79
CA ARG A 221 32.71 11.22 10.38
C ARG A 221 33.82 10.99 9.36
N GLY A 222 33.48 10.65 8.12
CA GLY A 222 34.44 10.48 7.01
C GLY A 222 35.17 11.77 6.64
N THR A 223 34.51 12.93 6.72
CA THR A 223 35.15 14.23 6.45
C THR A 223 36.09 14.70 7.57
N ALA A 224 35.86 14.28 8.81
CA ALA A 224 36.74 14.61 9.94
C ALA A 224 38.07 13.82 9.91
N GLY A 225 38.09 12.64 9.30
CA GLY A 225 39.30 11.81 9.16
C GLY A 225 40.29 12.29 8.09
N PHE A 226 39.89 13.21 7.20
CA PHE A 226 40.74 13.70 6.10
C PHE A 226 41.45 15.04 6.41
N GLN A 227 41.14 15.69 7.53
CA GLN A 227 41.81 16.92 7.99
C GLN A 227 42.98 16.67 8.95
N GLY A 228 43.32 15.41 9.25
CA GLY A 228 44.42 15.03 10.15
C GLY A 228 45.66 14.45 9.47
N MET A 229 45.75 14.45 8.13
CA MET A 229 46.92 13.99 7.39
C MET A 229 47.36 15.01 6.34
N PHE A 230 47.75 16.21 6.77
CA PHE A 230 48.74 17.05 6.11
C PHE A 230 49.50 17.84 7.17
#